data_AF-A0A1F5Z7C7-F1
#
_entry.id   AF-A0A1F5Z7C7-F1
#
_cell.length_a   1.000
_cell.length_b   1.000
_cell.length_c   1.000
_cell.angle_alpha   90.00
_cell.angle_beta   90.00
_cell.angle_gamma   90.00
#
_symmetry.space_group_name_H-M   'P 1'
#
loop_
_entity.id
_entity.type
_entity.pdbx_description
1 polymer ?
#
loop_
_entity_poly.entity_id
_entity_poly.type
_entity_poly.pdbx_seq_one_letter_code
_entity_poly.pdbx_strand_id
1 'polypeptide(L)'
;MILGLKGITDTQCGFKAFRRDVARTIFKKLVIYGHGRQTSGARVTAGFDLEILYIAKLLSYKIKEVPVEWHYVETRRVSPLKDSWQGFMDIIRIKLMAMRGYYR
;
A
#
# COMPACT_ATOMS: atom_id res chain seq x y z
N MET A 1 -6.17 5.83 10.77
CA MET A 1 -7.54 6.32 11.07
C MET A 1 -8.41 6.52 9.81
N ILE A 2 -7.85 6.94 8.67
CA ILE A 2 -8.61 7.27 7.44
C ILE A 2 -9.00 6.05 6.59
N LEU A 3 -8.18 4.99 6.57
CA LEU A 3 -8.41 3.75 5.78
C LEU A 3 -8.82 2.53 6.62
N GLY A 4 -9.15 2.71 7.90
CA GLY A 4 -9.55 1.57 8.76
C GLY A 4 -8.42 0.57 9.11
N LEU A 5 -7.16 0.89 8.82
CA LEU A 5 -5.97 0.08 9.13
C LEU A 5 -5.56 0.12 10.61
N LYS A 6 -6.52 0.11 11.54
CA LYS A 6 -6.21 0.06 12.98
C LYS A 6 -5.52 -1.27 13.32
N GLY A 7 -4.47 -1.21 14.14
CA GLY A 7 -3.69 -2.39 14.55
C GLY A 7 -2.48 -2.71 13.66
N ILE A 8 -2.12 -1.82 12.74
CA ILE A 8 -0.86 -1.86 11.98
C ILE A 8 -0.08 -0.60 12.31
N THR A 9 1.12 -0.76 12.82
CA THR A 9 2.03 0.32 13.24
C THR A 9 2.75 0.89 12.04
N ASP A 10 3.36 0.01 11.24
CA ASP A 10 4.08 0.38 10.02
C ASP A 10 3.32 -0.08 8.77
N THR A 11 2.67 0.88 8.13
CA THR A 11 1.91 0.62 6.89
C THR A 11 2.77 0.75 5.64
N GLN A 12 3.97 1.34 5.73
CA GLN A 12 4.79 1.79 4.60
C GLN A 12 6.12 1.02 4.47
N CYS A 13 6.39 0.06 5.35
CA CYS A 13 7.52 -0.85 5.19
C CYS A 13 7.43 -1.59 3.84
N GLY A 14 8.48 -1.51 3.03
CA GLY A 14 8.52 -2.17 1.71
C GLY A 14 8.63 -3.69 1.77
N PHE A 15 8.89 -4.28 2.94
CA PHE A 15 8.97 -5.72 3.12
C PHE A 15 7.62 -6.29 3.57
N LYS A 16 6.97 -7.07 2.71
CA LYS A 16 5.70 -7.75 3.01
C LYS A 16 5.68 -9.16 2.43
N ALA A 17 5.23 -10.13 3.23
CA ALA A 17 5.07 -11.52 2.82
C ALA A 17 3.59 -11.90 2.74
N PHE A 18 3.24 -12.73 1.76
CA PHE A 18 1.86 -13.13 1.49
C PHE A 18 1.79 -14.64 1.23
N ARG A 19 0.66 -15.25 1.61
CA ARG A 19 0.31 -16.55 1.01
C ARG A 19 -0.01 -16.36 -0.47
N ARG A 20 0.34 -17.36 -1.30
CA ARG A 20 0.25 -17.26 -2.76
C ARG A 20 -1.16 -16.94 -3.26
N ASP A 21 -2.16 -17.61 -2.72
CA ASP A 21 -3.58 -17.42 -3.03
C ASP A 21 -4.04 -16.01 -2.62
N VAL A 22 -3.70 -15.57 -1.41
CA VAL A 22 -4.03 -14.24 -0.87
C VAL A 22 -3.42 -13.14 -1.75
N ALA A 23 -2.15 -13.28 -2.12
CA ALA A 23 -1.48 -12.34 -3.02
C ALA A 23 -2.24 -12.21 -4.34
N ARG A 24 -2.53 -13.34 -5.01
CA ARG A 24 -3.23 -13.31 -6.31
C ARG A 24 -4.60 -12.63 -6.20
N THR A 25 -5.33 -12.84 -5.11
CA THR A 25 -6.63 -12.19 -4.89
C THR A 25 -6.48 -10.69 -4.68
N ILE A 26 -5.55 -10.26 -3.82
CA ILE A 26 -5.33 -8.83 -3.53
C ILE A 26 -4.84 -8.09 -4.78
N PHE A 27 -3.81 -8.59 -5.45
CA PHE A 27 -3.21 -7.93 -6.61
C PHE A 27 -4.19 -7.80 -7.80
N LYS A 28 -5.11 -8.75 -7.97
CA LYS A 28 -6.19 -8.66 -8.96
C LYS A 28 -7.23 -7.58 -8.64
N LYS A 29 -7.38 -7.22 -7.37
CA LYS A 29 -8.33 -6.20 -6.90
C LYS A 29 -7.71 -4.80 -6.76
N LEU A 30 -6.44 -4.61 -7.12
CA LEU A 30 -5.82 -3.29 -7.16
C LEU A 30 -6.49 -2.43 -8.24
N VAL A 31 -6.84 -1.20 -7.87
CA VAL A 31 -7.54 -0.22 -8.70
C VAL A 31 -6.59 0.91 -9.08
N ILE A 32 -5.87 1.47 -8.10
CA ILE A 32 -4.99 2.64 -8.28
C ILE A 32 -3.62 2.22 -8.80
N TYR A 33 -3.14 1.06 -8.37
CA TYR A 33 -1.82 0.53 -8.72
C TYR A 33 -1.87 -0.78 -9.54
N GLY A 34 -3.06 -1.26 -9.93
CA GLY A 34 -3.23 -2.57 -10.55
C GLY A 34 -2.91 -2.65 -12.04
N HIS A 35 -3.52 -1.81 -12.87
CA HIS A 35 -3.47 -1.96 -14.33
C HIS A 35 -3.17 -0.60 -15.00
N GLY A 36 -2.15 -0.54 -15.87
CA GLY A 36 -1.89 0.60 -16.76
C GLY A 36 -0.86 1.63 -16.27
N ARG A 37 -0.34 1.51 -15.05
CA ARG A 37 0.73 2.39 -14.56
C ARG A 37 2.09 1.85 -14.99
N GLN A 38 2.61 2.33 -16.13
CA GLN A 38 4.00 2.12 -16.46
C GLN A 38 4.86 2.89 -15.45
N THR A 39 5.61 2.14 -14.64
CA THR A 39 6.65 2.71 -13.79
C THR A 39 7.98 2.60 -14.52
N SER A 40 8.70 3.72 -14.67
CA SER A 40 10.09 3.71 -15.12
C SER A 40 10.97 4.04 -13.92
N GLY A 41 11.98 3.19 -13.68
CA GLY A 41 12.89 3.30 -12.54
C GLY A 41 12.25 2.90 -11.19
N ALA A 42 13.03 3.09 -10.12
CA ALA A 42 12.60 2.84 -8.75
C ALA A 42 11.68 3.98 -8.27
N ARG A 43 10.46 3.65 -7.84
CA ARG A 43 9.51 4.60 -7.24
C ARG A 43 9.22 4.21 -5.80
N VAL A 44 9.19 5.20 -4.92
CA VAL A 44 8.72 5.06 -3.55
C VAL A 44 7.30 5.64 -3.51
N THR A 45 6.29 4.78 -3.39
CA THR A 45 4.89 5.23 -3.30
C THR A 45 4.20 4.54 -2.16
N ALA A 46 4.01 5.28 -1.05
CA ALA A 46 3.25 4.81 0.10
C ALA A 46 1.84 4.32 -0.25
N GLY A 47 1.24 4.87 -1.32
CA GLY A 47 -0.09 4.49 -1.76
C GLY A 47 -0.24 3.02 -2.15
N PHE A 48 0.83 2.39 -2.66
CA PHE A 48 0.79 0.98 -3.07
C PHE A 48 0.59 0.07 -1.86
N ASP A 49 1.42 0.26 -0.83
CA ASP A 49 1.33 -0.51 0.41
C ASP A 49 -0.01 -0.28 1.11
N LEU A 50 -0.48 0.97 1.12
CA LEU A 50 -1.78 1.33 1.71
C LEU A 50 -2.96 0.67 0.99
N GLU A 51 -2.94 0.61 -0.35
CA GLU A 51 -4.00 -0.03 -1.14
C GLU A 51 -4.04 -1.54 -0.87
N ILE A 52 -2.87 -2.20 -0.86
CA ILE A 52 -2.75 -3.63 -0.53
C ILE A 52 -3.32 -3.91 0.86
N LEU A 53 -2.88 -3.15 1.86
CA LEU A 53 -3.35 -3.34 3.24
C LEU A 53 -4.85 -3.07 3.36
N TYR A 54 -5.36 -2.06 2.65
CA TYR A 54 -6.79 -1.75 2.64
C TYR A 54 -7.62 -2.91 2.06
N ILE A 55 -7.23 -3.45 0.90
CA ILE A 55 -7.91 -4.59 0.28
C ILE A 55 -7.81 -5.83 1.18
N ALA A 56 -6.64 -6.09 1.78
CA ALA A 56 -6.47 -7.21 2.69
C ALA A 56 -7.43 -7.13 3.89
N LYS A 57 -7.59 -5.94 4.47
CA LYS A 57 -8.53 -5.67 5.56
C LYS A 57 -9.99 -5.79 5.11
N LEU A 58 -10.31 -5.29 3.92
CA LEU A 58 -11.65 -5.36 3.32
C LEU A 58 -12.09 -6.81 3.10
N LEU A 59 -11.17 -7.65 2.63
CA LEU A 59 -11.36 -9.09 2.45
C LEU A 59 -11.25 -9.90 3.75
N SER A 60 -11.13 -9.23 4.90
CA SER A 60 -11.04 -9.84 6.24
C SER A 60 -9.84 -10.79 6.42
N TYR A 61 -8.75 -10.58 5.68
CA TYR A 61 -7.52 -11.32 5.92
C TYR A 61 -6.84 -10.89 7.23
N LYS A 62 -6.19 -11.85 7.90
CA LYS A 62 -5.37 -11.58 9.08
C LYS A 62 -4.03 -11.00 8.66
N ILE A 63 -3.64 -9.89 9.30
CA ILE A 63 -2.36 -9.21 9.12
C ILE A 63 -1.61 -9.31 10.45
N LYS A 64 -0.33 -9.68 10.41
CA LYS A 64 0.54 -9.76 11.59
C LYS A 64 1.83 -9.01 11.29
N GLU A 65 2.16 -8.04 12.15
CA GLU A 65 3.47 -7.39 12.12
C GLU A 65 4.52 -8.34 12.69
N VAL A 66 5.64 -8.46 11.97
CA VAL A 66 6.79 -9.27 12.38
C VAL A 66 8.01 -8.34 12.35
N PRO A 67 8.76 -8.21 13.45
CA PRO A 67 9.95 -7.37 13.46
C PRO A 67 10.99 -7.95 12.50
N VAL A 68 11.64 -7.08 11.74
CA VAL A 68 12.74 -7.43 10.84
C VAL A 68 13.90 -6.47 11.10
N GLU A 69 15.12 -6.97 10.96
CA GLU A 69 16.31 -6.12 10.95
C GLU A 69 16.40 -5.42 9.60
N TRP A 70 16.44 -4.08 9.62
CA TRP A 70 16.51 -3.28 8.42
C TRP A 70 17.84 -2.54 8.36
N HIS A 71 18.66 -2.87 7.37
CA HIS A 71 19.90 -2.13 7.11
C HIS A 71 19.60 -0.98 6.15
N TYR A 72 19.74 0.24 6.66
CA TYR A 72 19.58 1.43 5.83
C TYR A 72 20.71 1.51 4.81
N VAL A 73 20.35 1.56 3.53
CA VAL A 73 21.29 1.83 2.44
C VAL A 73 20.98 3.24 1.94
N GLU A 74 21.97 4.13 2.02
CA GLU A 74 21.80 5.53 1.69
C GLU A 74 21.40 5.70 0.22
N THR A 75 20.30 6.40 0.00
CA THR A 75 19.72 6.58 -1.32
C THR A 75 19.19 8.00 -1.46
N ARG A 76 19.67 8.76 -2.46
CA ARG A 76 19.21 10.13 -2.75
C ARG A 76 17.83 10.18 -3.47
N ARG A 77 17.01 9.14 -3.32
CA ARG A 77 15.81 8.92 -4.16
C ARG A 77 14.48 9.36 -3.52
N VAL A 78 14.51 9.94 -2.33
CA VAL A 78 13.32 10.37 -1.57
C VAL A 78 13.33 11.90 -1.43
N SER A 79 12.22 12.53 -1.79
CA SER A 79 11.95 13.96 -1.59
C SER A 79 10.84 14.08 -0.54
N PRO A 80 11.17 14.44 0.71
CA PRO A 80 10.22 14.40 1.84
C PRO A 80 8.90 15.13 1.56
N LEU A 81 8.94 16.29 0.92
CA LEU A 81 7.76 17.10 0.62
C LEU A 81 6.89 16.50 -0.50
N LYS A 82 7.51 16.11 -1.61
CA LYS A 82 6.79 15.54 -2.76
C LYS A 82 6.19 14.19 -2.41
N ASP A 83 6.93 13.35 -1.72
CA ASP A 83 6.52 11.99 -1.36
C ASP A 83 5.40 12.01 -0.30
N SER A 84 5.49 12.93 0.67
CA SER A 84 4.41 13.14 1.66
C SER A 84 3.11 13.60 1.00
N TRP A 85 3.18 14.56 0.08
CA TRP A 85 2.00 15.05 -0.65
C TRP A 85 1.37 13.96 -1.52
N GLN A 86 2.21 13.21 -2.24
CA GLN A 86 1.75 12.07 -3.05
C GLN A 86 1.07 11.01 -2.18
N GLY A 87 1.66 10.65 -1.04
CA GLY A 87 1.08 9.68 -0.10
C GLY A 87 -0.27 10.12 0.46
N PHE A 88 -0.42 11.41 0.80
CA PHE A 88 -1.69 11.97 1.22
C PHE A 88 -2.76 11.87 0.12
N MET A 89 -2.41 12.23 -1.11
CA MET A 89 -3.32 12.13 -2.26
C MET A 89 -3.72 10.69 -2.55
N ASP A 90 -2.82 9.72 -2.35
CA ASP A 90 -3.14 8.32 -2.53
C ASP A 90 -4.16 7.82 -1.49
N ILE A 91 -4.04 8.24 -0.21
CA ILE A 91 -5.05 7.94 0.82
C ILE A 91 -6.43 8.43 0.39
N ILE A 92 -6.52 9.67 -0.11
CA ILE A 92 -7.79 10.25 -0.59
C ILE A 92 -8.33 9.43 -1.76
N ARG A 93 -7.49 9.10 -2.76
CA ARG A 93 -7.92 8.30 -3.91
C ARG A 93 -8.43 6.92 -3.50
N ILE A 94 -7.73 6.21 -2.60
CA ILE A 94 -8.16 4.91 -2.10
C ILE A 94 -9.55 5.03 -1.48
N LYS A 95 -9.76 6.04 -0.61
CA LYS A 95 -11.05 6.26 0.03
C LYS A 95 -12.17 6.58 -0.96
N LEU A 96 -11.91 7.42 -1.97
CA LEU A 96 -12.88 7.74 -3.01
C LEU A 96 -13.26 6.51 -3.84
N MET A 97 -12.29 5.69 -4.23
CA MET A 97 -12.55 4.45 -4.99
C MET A 97 -13.32 3.42 -4.16
N ALA A 98 -13.04 3.34 -2.86
CA ALA A 98 -13.81 2.55 -1.92
C ALA A 98 -15.26 3.01 -1.81
N MET A 99 -15.49 4.32 -1.66
CA MET A 99 -16.84 4.89 -1.62
C MET A 99 -17.62 4.65 -2.91
N ARG A 100 -16.94 4.68 -4.06
CA ARG A 100 -17.52 4.38 -5.38
C ARG A 100 -17.75 2.89 -5.64
N GLY A 101 -17.31 2.01 -4.73
CA GLY A 101 -17.55 0.57 -4.81
C GLY A 101 -16.56 -0.22 -5.67
N TYR A 102 -15.45 0.37 -6.13
CA TYR A 102 -14.47 -0.33 -7.00
C TYR A 102 -13.73 -1.49 -6.32
N TYR A 103 -13.73 -1.56 -4.99
CA TYR A 103 -13.12 -2.66 -4.23
C TYR A 103 -14.12 -3.73 -3.75
N ARG A 104 -15.42 -3.61 -4.07
CA ARG A 104 -16.42 -4.65 -3.73
C ARG A 104 -16.17 -5.94 -4.53
#